data_AF-A0A4R3TN59-F1
#
_entry.id   AF-A0A4R3TN59-F1
#
_cell.length_a   1.000
_cell.length_b   1.000
_cell.length_c   1.000
_cell.angle_alpha   90.00
_cell.angle_beta   90.00
_cell.angle_gamma   90.00
#
_symmetry.space_group_name_H-M   'P 1'
#
loop_
_entity.id
_entity.type
_entity.pdbx_description
1 polymer ?
#
loop_
_entity_poly.entity_id
_entity_poly.type
_entity_poly.pdbx_seq_one_letter_code
_entity_poly.pdbx_strand_id
1 'polypeptide(L)'
;MLPDREPATAQAWLAAHPTISVVARDRGGGYGEATAKALPHAVQVADRWHLMENASRAFLDAVCKSMRQIRIVIRATTIDPKLLTAAERLQYEGYL
;
A
#
# COMPACT_ATOMS: atom_id res chain seq x y z
N MET A 1 19.27 -0.08 -9.93
CA MET A 1 18.00 0.62 -10.27
C MET A 1 18.00 0.87 -11.77
N LEU A 2 16.82 0.86 -12.41
CA LEU A 2 16.65 1.30 -13.79
C LEU A 2 16.82 2.83 -13.89
N PRO A 3 17.19 3.37 -15.06
CA PRO A 3 17.46 4.80 -15.22
C PRO A 3 16.21 5.69 -15.09
N ASP A 4 15.03 5.13 -15.30
CA ASP A 4 13.75 5.84 -15.22
C ASP A 4 12.63 4.90 -14.74
N ARG A 5 11.40 5.42 -14.73
CA ARG A 5 10.18 4.68 -14.35
C ARG A 5 9.28 4.39 -15.56
N GLU A 6 9.84 4.40 -16.77
CA GLU A 6 9.06 4.17 -17.99
C GLU A 6 8.84 2.67 -18.24
N PRO A 7 7.60 2.26 -18.61
CA PRO A 7 7.30 0.86 -18.92
C PRO A 7 8.20 0.27 -20.01
N ALA A 8 8.61 1.06 -20.99
CA ALA A 8 9.47 0.62 -22.08
C ALA A 8 10.87 0.21 -21.59
N THR A 9 11.47 0.99 -20.70
CA THR A 9 12.76 0.70 -20.07
C THR A 9 12.71 -0.59 -19.26
N ALA A 10 11.63 -0.78 -18.50
CA ALA A 10 11.40 -2.01 -17.75
C ALA A 10 11.20 -3.23 -18.67
N GLN A 11 10.43 -3.09 -19.75
CA GLN A 11 10.20 -4.16 -20.72
C GLN A 11 11.51 -4.62 -21.36
N ALA A 12 12.34 -3.69 -21.83
CA ALA A 12 13.62 -3.99 -22.45
C ALA A 12 14.56 -4.72 -21.48
N TRP A 13 14.61 -4.27 -20.22
CA TRP A 13 15.39 -4.94 -19.19
C TRP A 13 14.88 -6.35 -18.91
N LEU A 14 13.56 -6.55 -18.74
CA LEU A 14 12.97 -7.86 -18.48
C LEU A 14 13.21 -8.84 -19.64
N ALA A 15 13.12 -8.36 -20.89
CA ALA A 15 13.36 -9.20 -22.07
C ALA A 15 14.81 -9.72 -22.15
N ALA A 16 15.76 -8.97 -21.59
CA ALA A 16 17.16 -9.41 -21.47
C ALA A 16 17.38 -10.45 -20.36
N HIS A 17 16.38 -10.73 -19.53
CA HIS A 17 16.47 -11.66 -18.39
C HIS A 17 15.39 -12.76 -18.46
N PRO A 18 15.41 -13.62 -19.49
CA PRO A 18 14.36 -14.61 -19.74
C PRO A 18 14.25 -15.70 -18.66
N THR A 19 15.26 -15.87 -17.81
CA THR A 19 15.28 -16.86 -16.73
C THR A 19 14.41 -16.49 -15.54
N ILE A 20 13.92 -15.25 -15.48
CA ILE A 20 13.01 -14.80 -14.42
C ILE A 20 11.67 -15.54 -14.57
N SER A 21 11.26 -16.22 -13.49
CA SER A 21 10.03 -17.00 -13.44
C SER A 21 8.91 -16.33 -12.64
N VAL A 22 9.25 -15.38 -11.75
CA VAL A 22 8.30 -14.66 -10.91
C VAL A 22 8.66 -13.18 -10.87
N VAL A 23 7.68 -12.31 -11.09
CA VAL A 23 7.83 -10.86 -10.98
C VAL A 23 6.87 -10.33 -9.92
N ALA A 24 7.42 -9.82 -8.83
CA ALA A 24 6.67 -9.08 -7.82
C ALA A 24 6.56 -7.62 -8.23
N ARG A 25 5.34 -7.07 -8.29
CA ARG A 25 5.09 -5.69 -8.74
C ARG A 25 3.98 -5.00 -7.95
N ASP A 26 4.01 -3.67 -7.96
CA ASP A 26 2.92 -2.83 -7.46
C ASP A 26 1.64 -2.99 -8.31
N ARG A 27 0.57 -2.21 -8.09
CA ARG A 27 -0.65 -2.32 -8.92
C ARG A 27 -0.64 -1.51 -10.23
N GLY A 28 0.45 -0.83 -10.57
CA GLY A 28 0.55 0.06 -11.73
C GLY A 28 0.44 -0.67 -13.08
N GLY A 29 -0.49 -0.25 -13.95
CA GLY A 29 -0.80 -0.95 -15.21
C GLY A 29 0.40 -1.12 -16.14
N GLY A 30 1.21 -0.08 -16.31
CA GLY A 30 2.33 -0.06 -17.26
C GLY A 30 3.36 -1.17 -17.03
N TYR A 31 3.75 -1.43 -15.77
CA TYR A 31 4.71 -2.50 -15.46
C TYR A 31 4.14 -3.91 -15.67
N GLY A 32 2.82 -4.07 -15.50
CA GLY A 32 2.17 -5.36 -15.73
C GLY A 32 2.15 -5.73 -17.21
N GLU A 33 1.83 -4.76 -18.06
CA GLU A 33 1.89 -4.93 -19.52
C GLU A 33 3.32 -5.15 -20.01
N ALA A 34 4.27 -4.36 -19.53
CA ALA A 34 5.69 -4.52 -19.85
C ALA A 34 6.19 -5.93 -19.50
N THR A 35 5.82 -6.42 -18.30
CA THR A 35 6.18 -7.78 -17.86
C THR A 35 5.51 -8.84 -18.73
N ALA A 36 4.22 -8.71 -19.03
CA ALA A 36 3.50 -9.68 -19.87
C ALA A 36 4.07 -9.77 -21.29
N LYS A 37 4.54 -8.63 -21.85
CA LYS A 37 5.18 -8.58 -23.18
C LYS A 37 6.60 -9.16 -23.15
N ALA A 38 7.39 -8.85 -22.13
CA ALA A 38 8.79 -9.26 -22.05
C ALA A 38 8.98 -10.71 -21.60
N LEU A 39 8.16 -11.17 -20.64
CA LEU A 39 8.25 -12.48 -20.00
C LEU A 39 6.86 -13.13 -19.91
N PRO A 40 6.29 -13.62 -21.02
CA PRO A 40 4.95 -14.21 -21.02
C PRO A 40 4.79 -15.43 -20.11
N HIS A 41 5.90 -16.12 -19.80
CA HIS A 41 5.95 -17.28 -18.91
C HIS A 41 6.08 -16.92 -17.43
N ALA A 42 6.48 -15.68 -17.11
CA ALA A 42 6.71 -15.29 -15.72
C ALA A 42 5.39 -15.05 -14.98
N VAL A 43 5.27 -15.62 -13.79
CA VAL A 43 4.12 -15.41 -12.91
C VAL A 43 4.22 -14.03 -12.27
N GLN A 44 3.19 -13.21 -12.47
CA GLN A 44 3.12 -11.89 -11.84
C GLN A 44 2.40 -11.99 -10.49
N VAL A 45 3.06 -11.52 -9.43
CA VAL A 45 2.52 -11.50 -8.07
C VAL A 45 2.45 -10.08 -7.53
N ALA A 46 1.51 -9.84 -6.63
CA ALA A 46 1.43 -8.57 -5.94
C ALA A 46 2.61 -8.41 -4.99
N ASP A 47 3.25 -7.24 -5.04
CA ASP A 47 4.31 -6.89 -4.11
C ASP A 47 3.80 -6.86 -2.65
N ARG A 48 4.50 -7.60 -1.78
CA ARG A 48 4.10 -7.79 -0.39
C ARG A 48 4.12 -6.49 0.40
N TRP A 49 5.09 -5.61 0.14
CA TRP A 49 5.19 -4.35 0.87
C TRP A 49 3.99 -3.46 0.54
N HIS A 50 3.68 -3.28 -0.74
CA HIS A 50 2.53 -2.49 -1.18
C HIS A 50 1.20 -3.08 -0.69
N LEU A 51 1.07 -4.41 -0.60
CA LEU A 51 -0.11 -5.04 -0.01
C LEU A 51 -0.28 -4.64 1.46
N MET A 52 0.75 -4.80 2.27
CA MET A 52 0.69 -4.51 3.71
C MET A 52 0.48 -3.01 3.97
N GLU A 53 1.19 -2.15 3.25
CA GLU A 53 1.10 -0.68 3.38
C GLU A 53 -0.31 -0.18 3.00
N ASN A 54 -0.82 -0.60 1.84
CA ASN A 54 -2.14 -0.16 1.39
C ASN A 54 -3.26 -0.71 2.28
N ALA A 55 -3.15 -1.97 2.72
CA ALA A 55 -4.16 -2.58 3.61
C ALA A 55 -4.17 -1.89 4.97
N SER A 56 -3.00 -1.64 5.57
CA SER A 56 -2.89 -0.96 6.87
C SER A 56 -3.45 0.45 6.81
N ARG A 57 -3.12 1.21 5.75
CA ARG A 57 -3.66 2.56 5.54
C ARG A 57 -5.17 2.56 5.36
N ALA A 58 -5.70 1.66 4.52
CA ALA A 58 -7.14 1.55 4.31
C ALA A 58 -7.90 1.15 5.58
N PHE A 59 -7.33 0.23 6.37
CA PHE A 59 -7.89 -0.16 7.65
C PHE A 59 -7.92 1.02 8.63
N LEU A 60 -6.80 1.74 8.76
CA LEU A 60 -6.72 2.93 9.61
C LEU A 60 -7.77 3.97 9.22
N ASP A 61 -7.90 4.29 7.93
CA ASP A 61 -8.89 5.24 7.43
C ASP A 61 -10.33 4.81 7.76
N ALA A 62 -10.65 3.53 7.59
CA ALA A 62 -11.97 2.99 7.88
C ALA A 62 -12.31 3.03 9.38
N VAL A 63 -11.35 2.67 10.24
CA VAL A 63 -11.51 2.74 11.69
C VAL A 63 -11.68 4.20 12.12
N CYS A 64 -10.81 5.11 11.69
CA CYS A 64 -10.88 6.54 12.01
C CYS A 64 -12.25 7.15 11.63
N LYS A 65 -12.80 6.82 10.46
CA LYS A 65 -14.14 7.27 10.05
C LYS A 65 -15.25 6.78 10.98
N SER A 66 -15.08 5.61 11.57
CA SER A 66 -16.07 4.96 12.44
C SER A 66 -15.89 5.31 13.93
N MET A 67 -14.75 5.89 14.33
CA MET A 67 -14.40 6.15 15.73
C MET A 67 -15.46 6.97 16.47
N ARG A 68 -16.10 7.94 15.80
CA ARG A 68 -17.18 8.73 16.40
C ARG A 68 -18.36 7.86 16.84
N GLN A 69 -18.81 6.96 15.97
CA GLN A 69 -19.93 6.06 16.25
C GLN A 69 -19.55 5.03 17.31
N ILE A 70 -18.33 4.48 17.22
CA ILE A 70 -17.76 3.56 18.22
C ILE A 70 -17.78 4.20 19.62
N ARG A 71 -17.34 5.46 19.75
CA ARG A 71 -17.34 6.20 21.02
C ARG A 71 -18.74 6.43 21.59
N ILE A 72 -19.73 6.71 20.74
CA ILE A 72 -21.14 6.86 21.16
C ILE A 72 -21.66 5.57 21.79
N VAL A 73 -21.43 4.42 21.13
CA VAL A 73 -21.91 3.12 21.61
C VAL A 73 -21.25 2.72 22.93
N ILE A 74 -19.96 2.98 23.08
CA ILE A 74 -19.19 2.61 24.28
C ILE A 74 -19.52 3.55 25.48
N ARG A 75 -20.34 4.60 25.27
CA ARG A 75 -20.61 5.65 26.28
C ARG A 75 -19.34 6.25 26.87
N ALA A 76 -18.27 6.30 26.07
CA ALA A 76 -17.02 6.95 26.44
C ALA A 76 -17.19 8.47 26.24
N THR A 77 -17.91 9.11 27.16
CA THR A 77 -18.11 10.57 27.19
C THR A 77 -16.82 11.33 27.52
N THR A 78 -15.81 10.66 28.07
CA THR A 78 -14.49 11.23 28.38
C THR A 78 -13.44 10.50 27.53
N ILE A 79 -12.71 11.26 26.71
CA ILE A 79 -11.55 10.74 25.98
C ILE A 79 -10.40 10.64 26.98
N ASP A 80 -10.00 9.42 27.37
CA ASP A 80 -8.73 9.22 28.06
C ASP A 80 -7.60 9.40 27.03
N PRO A 81 -6.69 10.39 27.20
CA PRO A 81 -5.55 10.61 26.31
C PRO A 81 -4.67 9.36 26.17
N LYS A 82 -4.67 8.47 27.17
CA LYS A 82 -3.90 7.21 27.13
C LYS A 82 -4.51 6.19 26.17
N LEU A 83 -5.80 6.28 25.89
CA LEU A 83 -6.53 5.40 24.97
C LEU A 83 -6.59 5.95 23.54
N LEU A 84 -6.02 7.13 23.29
CA LEU A 84 -5.85 7.65 21.93
C LEU A 84 -4.93 6.72 21.14
N THR A 85 -5.38 6.37 19.94
CA THR A 85 -4.50 5.74 18.95
C THR A 85 -3.35 6.69 18.61
N ALA A 86 -2.23 6.18 18.08
CA ALA A 86 -1.07 7.00 17.74
C ALA A 86 -1.43 8.15 16.77
N ALA A 87 -2.35 7.92 15.83
CA ALA A 87 -2.83 8.94 14.90
C ALA A 87 -3.67 10.03 15.60
N GLU A 88 -4.53 9.64 16.54
CA GLU A 88 -5.33 10.60 17.30
C GLU A 88 -4.48 11.40 18.30
N ARG A 89 -3.40 10.83 18.85
CA ARG A 89 -2.44 11.58 19.70
C ARG A 89 -1.75 12.69 18.92
N LEU A 90 -1.24 12.38 17.73
CA LEU A 90 -0.63 13.38 16.83
C LEU A 90 -1.58 14.54 16.51
N GLN A 91 -2.87 14.26 16.33
CA GLN A 91 -3.88 15.28 16.08
C GLN A 91 -4.25 16.06 17.35
N TYR A 92 -4.34 15.39 18.51
CA TYR A 92 -4.65 16.02 19.80
C TYR A 92 -3.51 16.93 20.28
N GLU A 93 -2.26 16.49 20.15
CA GLU A 93 -1.05 17.24 20.53
C GLU A 93 -0.78 18.39 19.56
N GLY A 94 -1.13 18.26 18.28
CA GLY A 94 -1.00 19.36 17.30
C GLY A 94 -2.04 20.48 17.41
N TYR A 95 -3.04 20.32 18.30
CA TYR A 95 -4.08 21.33 18.58
C TYR A 95 -3.85 22.07 19.92
N LEU A 96 -2.84 21.67 20.71
CA LEU A 96 -2.37 22.35 21.92
C LEU A 96 -1.20 23.27 21.58
#